data_AF-A0AAJ0G0W4-F1
#
_entry.id   AF-A0AAJ0G0W4-F1
#
_cell.length_a   1.000
_cell.length_b   1.000
_cell.length_c   1.000
_cell.angle_alpha   90.00
_cell.angle_beta   90.00
_cell.angle_gamma   90.00
#
_symmetry.space_group_name_H-M   'P 1'
#
loop_
_entity.id
_entity.type
_entity.pdbx_description
1 polymer ?
#
loop_
_entity_poly.entity_id
_entity_poly.type
_entity_poly.pdbx_seq_one_letter_code
_entity_poly.pdbx_strand_id
1 'polypeptide(L)'
;MRTAILFLVVPGILALATANLRTPVLNTRNATLTIEGHPDLVVPPESMDMVAQGLCDDKGFDENPPPPLAQRATANDLKWQPALDFDTDSCYNVPAIGPDGHIDQGRSRHETNTEGCRDEYDMDHSNVYSRQRCNNGWCAYLYDYFFEKDIGDRICIGHQYDWEHLQVWTKDGEPQFGCASAHGRYDARLWKDIPKEDTHMKAVYNKDGAIGTHYFRFSKGDGDEPPENHKHVWWKSALISWNGFPSLDLRNKLVAYDFGAANIAVSDDALPGNLEGCASKIKDKFQDFKFNYNLDEGSPGNP
;
A
#
# COMPACT_ATOMS: atom_id res chain seq x y z
N MET A 1 56.36 57.40 -38.43
CA MET A 1 55.72 58.74 -38.50
C MET A 1 54.31 58.57 -37.94
N ARG A 2 54.01 59.05 -36.73
CA ARG A 2 53.21 60.28 -36.45
C ARG A 2 51.98 60.37 -37.38
N THR A 3 50.74 60.46 -36.91
CA THR A 3 50.20 61.43 -35.94
C THR A 3 48.82 60.98 -35.42
N ALA A 4 48.49 61.36 -34.19
CA ALA A 4 47.16 61.25 -33.56
C ALA A 4 46.27 62.48 -33.86
N ILE A 5 45.05 62.48 -33.27
CA ILE A 5 44.08 63.59 -33.02
C ILE A 5 42.93 63.66 -34.06
N LEU A 6 41.63 63.82 -33.75
CA LEU A 6 40.79 63.81 -32.53
C LEU A 6 39.31 64.06 -32.96
N PHE A 7 38.37 63.43 -32.22
CA PHE A 7 36.91 63.64 -32.01
C PHE A 7 36.01 64.38 -33.02
N LEU A 8 34.86 63.75 -33.32
CA LEU A 8 33.53 64.33 -32.99
C LEU A 8 32.47 63.23 -32.82
N VAL A 9 31.78 63.28 -31.67
CA VAL A 9 30.67 62.42 -31.25
C VAL A 9 29.36 63.15 -31.54
N VAL A 10 28.38 62.47 -32.15
CA VAL A 10 26.94 62.73 -31.98
C VAL A 10 26.20 61.37 -32.01
N PRO A 11 25.26 61.09 -31.08
CA PRO A 11 24.88 59.72 -30.72
C PRO A 11 23.75 59.16 -31.59
N GLY A 12 23.95 57.94 -32.10
CA GLY A 12 22.89 57.09 -32.63
C GLY A 12 22.39 56.16 -31.54
N ILE A 13 21.23 56.47 -30.97
CA ILE A 13 20.52 55.60 -30.03
C ILE A 13 20.08 54.35 -30.79
N LEU A 14 20.77 53.22 -30.55
CA LEU A 14 20.24 51.91 -30.90
C LEU A 14 19.32 51.48 -29.75
N ALA A 15 18.02 51.70 -29.93
CA ALA A 15 17.01 51.17 -29.03
C ALA A 15 17.07 49.64 -29.08
N LEU A 16 17.66 49.00 -28.07
CA LEU A 16 17.29 47.63 -27.75
C LEU A 16 15.82 47.66 -27.35
N ALA A 17 14.96 47.15 -28.22
CA ALA A 17 13.60 46.81 -27.84
C ALA A 17 13.71 45.76 -26.73
N THR A 18 13.51 46.20 -25.48
CA THR A 18 13.09 45.30 -24.42
C THR A 18 11.71 44.80 -24.83
N ALA A 19 11.68 43.58 -25.38
CA ALA A 19 10.44 42.85 -25.42
C ALA A 19 10.02 42.71 -23.95
N ASN A 20 9.05 43.51 -23.53
CA ASN A 20 8.24 43.24 -22.35
C ASN A 20 7.67 41.84 -22.58
N LEU A 21 8.33 40.83 -22.04
CA LEU A 21 7.69 39.57 -21.71
C LEU A 21 6.59 39.96 -20.72
N ARG A 22 5.40 40.19 -21.27
CA ARG A 22 4.18 40.17 -20.48
C ARG A 22 4.18 38.80 -19.84
N THR A 23 4.45 38.77 -18.54
CA THR A 23 4.04 37.65 -17.71
C THR A 23 2.55 37.44 -18.01
N PRO A 24 2.14 36.24 -18.44
CA PRO A 24 0.72 35.97 -18.55
C PRO A 24 0.19 36.04 -17.12
N VAL A 25 -0.58 37.09 -16.83
CA VAL A 25 -1.43 37.11 -15.64
C VAL A 25 -2.49 36.06 -15.91
N LEU A 26 -2.21 34.82 -15.50
CA LEU A 26 -3.17 33.75 -15.51
C LEU A 26 -4.25 34.15 -14.51
N ASN A 27 -5.45 34.46 -15.02
CA ASN A 27 -6.59 34.80 -14.20
C ASN A 27 -7.14 33.48 -13.61
N THR A 28 -6.58 33.05 -12.48
CA THR A 28 -6.71 31.71 -11.87
C THR A 28 -8.07 31.40 -11.23
N ARG A 29 -9.17 32.04 -11.66
CA ARG A 29 -10.45 31.88 -10.96
C ARG A 29 -11.42 30.83 -11.48
N ASN A 30 -11.13 30.06 -12.54
CA ASN A 30 -11.96 28.92 -13.00
C ASN A 30 -11.23 28.07 -14.08
N ALA A 31 -9.97 27.69 -13.86
CA ALA A 31 -9.27 26.82 -14.80
C ALA A 31 -9.33 25.36 -14.30
N THR A 32 -10.26 24.58 -14.82
CA THR A 32 -10.24 23.12 -14.70
C THR A 32 -9.10 22.62 -15.58
N LEU A 33 -7.99 22.20 -14.97
CA LEU A 33 -6.92 21.54 -15.70
C LEU A 33 -7.31 20.07 -15.82
N THR A 34 -7.52 19.65 -17.05
CA THR A 34 -7.74 18.26 -17.42
C THR A 34 -6.38 17.64 -17.71
N ILE A 35 -6.05 16.53 -17.08
CA ILE A 35 -4.80 15.82 -17.38
C ILE A 35 -4.97 15.16 -18.75
N GLU A 36 -3.95 15.31 -19.62
CA GLU A 36 -3.95 14.70 -20.94
C GLU A 36 -4.09 13.17 -20.80
N GLY A 37 -5.18 12.60 -21.32
CA GLY A 37 -5.54 11.19 -21.15
C GLY A 37 -6.68 10.92 -20.14
N HIS A 38 -6.97 11.85 -19.22
CA HIS A 38 -7.97 11.65 -18.16
C HIS A 38 -8.97 12.82 -18.09
N PRO A 39 -9.93 12.89 -19.02
CA PRO A 39 -10.85 14.02 -19.19
C PRO A 39 -11.75 14.31 -17.98
N ASP A 40 -12.00 13.29 -17.16
CA ASP A 40 -12.94 13.34 -16.04
C ASP A 40 -12.29 13.79 -14.72
N LEU A 41 -10.97 14.04 -14.72
CA LEU A 41 -10.22 14.40 -13.51
C LEU A 41 -10.07 15.91 -13.40
N VAL A 42 -10.62 16.46 -12.31
CA VAL A 42 -10.55 17.88 -11.97
C VAL A 42 -9.50 18.10 -10.90
N VAL A 43 -8.37 18.71 -11.27
CA VAL A 43 -7.36 19.14 -10.30
C VAL A 43 -7.91 20.33 -9.49
N PRO A 44 -7.99 20.25 -8.16
CA PRO A 44 -8.41 21.36 -7.32
C PRO A 44 -7.44 22.54 -7.42
N PRO A 45 -7.92 23.80 -7.36
CA PRO A 45 -7.05 24.98 -7.40
C PRO A 45 -5.90 24.96 -6.40
N GLU A 46 -6.11 24.38 -5.21
CA GLU A 46 -5.10 24.23 -4.16
C GLU A 46 -3.98 23.24 -4.48
N SER A 47 -4.21 22.31 -5.40
CA SER A 47 -3.25 21.28 -5.82
C SER A 47 -2.57 21.62 -7.16
N MET A 48 -3.01 22.70 -7.83
CA MET A 48 -2.52 23.09 -9.16
C MET A 48 -1.02 23.36 -9.18
N ASP A 49 -0.46 24.00 -8.15
CA ASP A 49 0.98 24.29 -8.10
C ASP A 49 1.82 23.03 -7.88
N MET A 50 1.31 22.04 -7.12
CA MET A 50 2.01 20.78 -6.88
C MET A 50 1.99 19.88 -8.11
N VAL A 51 0.84 19.79 -8.78
CA VAL A 51 0.70 19.04 -10.05
C VAL A 51 1.49 19.72 -11.17
N ALA A 52 1.44 21.06 -11.30
CA ALA A 52 2.16 21.81 -12.33
C ALA A 52 3.69 21.83 -12.13
N GLN A 53 4.18 21.55 -10.92
CA GLN A 53 5.60 21.39 -10.61
C GLN A 53 6.09 19.94 -10.77
N GLY A 54 5.21 18.99 -11.09
CA GLY A 54 5.55 17.57 -11.19
C GLY A 54 5.94 16.93 -9.85
N LEU A 55 5.44 17.45 -8.71
CA LEU A 55 5.81 16.99 -7.37
C LEU A 55 5.17 15.65 -6.94
N CYS A 56 4.75 14.85 -7.91
CA CYS A 56 4.42 13.44 -7.72
C CYS A 56 5.60 12.65 -8.30
N ASP A 57 6.76 12.74 -7.64
CA ASP A 57 7.94 11.95 -7.99
C ASP A 57 7.63 10.45 -7.81
N ASP A 58 7.24 9.78 -8.89
CA ASP A 58 7.13 8.32 -8.95
C ASP A 58 8.43 7.75 -9.52
N LYS A 59 8.95 6.66 -8.96
CA LYS A 59 10.22 6.05 -9.40
C LYS A 59 10.05 5.13 -10.63
N GLY A 60 9.22 5.53 -11.60
CA GLY A 60 8.73 4.63 -12.66
C GLY A 60 7.72 3.62 -12.10
N PHE A 61 7.04 2.87 -12.96
CA PHE A 61 6.03 1.87 -12.59
C PHE A 61 6.05 0.70 -13.58
N ASP A 62 5.51 -0.45 -13.16
CA ASP A 62 5.33 -1.60 -14.03
C ASP A 62 3.94 -1.57 -14.68
N GLU A 63 3.83 -1.98 -15.95
CA GLU A 63 2.52 -2.06 -16.62
C GLU A 63 1.63 -3.15 -16.00
N ASN A 64 2.25 -4.22 -15.48
CA ASN A 64 1.57 -5.32 -14.82
C ASN A 64 2.42 -5.80 -13.64
N PRO A 65 1.82 -6.34 -12.58
CA PRO A 65 2.56 -6.93 -11.48
C PRO A 65 3.42 -8.12 -11.96
N PRO A 66 4.51 -8.46 -11.23
CA PRO A 66 5.32 -9.62 -11.56
C PRO A 66 4.50 -10.92 -11.41
N PRO A 67 4.93 -12.01 -12.09
CA PRO A 67 4.31 -13.31 -11.89
C PRO A 67 4.31 -13.73 -10.41
N PRO A 68 3.22 -14.31 -9.88
CA PRO A 68 3.14 -14.67 -8.47
C PRO A 68 4.11 -15.80 -8.11
N LEU A 69 4.56 -15.78 -6.87
CA LEU A 69 5.18 -16.95 -6.26
C LEU A 69 4.13 -18.04 -6.05
N ALA A 70 4.52 -19.29 -6.28
CA ALA A 70 3.65 -20.42 -5.99
C ALA A 70 3.38 -20.52 -4.48
N GLN A 71 2.12 -20.77 -4.10
CA GLN A 71 1.72 -20.92 -2.71
C GLN A 71 2.63 -21.91 -1.97
N ARG A 72 3.18 -21.47 -0.85
CA ARG A 72 4.02 -22.29 0.02
C ARG A 72 3.89 -21.79 1.45
N ALA A 73 2.90 -22.32 2.14
CA ALA A 73 2.53 -21.88 3.48
C ALA A 73 2.30 -23.04 4.46
N THR A 74 2.52 -22.78 5.75
CA THR A 74 2.22 -23.77 6.79
C THR A 74 0.71 -23.98 6.91
N ALA A 75 0.31 -25.14 7.46
CA ALA A 75 -1.11 -25.44 7.65
C ALA A 75 -1.83 -24.41 8.55
N ASN A 76 -1.15 -23.87 9.57
CA ASN A 76 -1.75 -22.87 10.46
C ASN A 76 -1.84 -21.49 9.80
N ASP A 77 -0.84 -21.10 9.01
CA ASP A 77 -0.89 -19.86 8.23
C ASP A 77 -2.06 -19.91 7.23
N LEU A 78 -2.30 -21.05 6.58
CA LEU A 78 -3.48 -21.23 5.73
C LEU A 78 -4.80 -21.25 6.52
N LYS A 79 -4.83 -21.94 7.66
CA LYS A 79 -6.04 -22.05 8.50
C LYS A 79 -6.56 -20.68 8.92
N TRP A 80 -5.68 -19.77 9.32
CA TRP A 80 -6.06 -18.46 9.84
C TRP A 80 -6.00 -17.33 8.80
N GLN A 81 -5.71 -17.64 7.53
CA GLN A 81 -5.61 -16.65 6.46
C GLN A 81 -6.91 -15.84 6.37
N PRO A 82 -6.87 -14.50 6.44
CA PRO A 82 -8.04 -13.67 6.23
C PRO A 82 -8.62 -13.87 4.83
N ALA A 83 -9.94 -13.77 4.70
CA ALA A 83 -10.61 -13.71 3.41
C ALA A 83 -10.98 -12.25 3.13
N LEU A 84 -10.62 -11.76 1.95
CA LEU A 84 -10.67 -10.34 1.61
C LEU A 84 -11.84 -10.00 0.70
N ASP A 85 -12.33 -8.79 0.89
CA ASP A 85 -12.98 -8.02 -0.16
C ASP A 85 -12.21 -6.70 -0.37
N PHE A 86 -12.48 -6.05 -1.49
CA PHE A 86 -11.88 -4.78 -1.89
C PHE A 86 -13.01 -3.90 -2.39
N ASP A 87 -13.23 -2.78 -1.69
CA ASP A 87 -14.24 -1.80 -2.09
C ASP A 87 -13.95 -1.38 -3.56
N THR A 88 -15.01 -1.00 -4.27
CA THR A 88 -14.95 -0.66 -5.71
C THR A 88 -13.96 0.43 -6.06
N ASP A 89 -13.51 1.21 -5.08
CA ASP A 89 -12.58 2.33 -5.22
C ASP A 89 -11.15 2.01 -4.75
N SER A 90 -10.79 0.71 -4.69
CA SER A 90 -9.47 0.21 -4.26
C SER A 90 -8.80 -0.72 -5.28
N CYS A 91 -7.47 -0.78 -5.25
CA CYS A 91 -6.67 -1.79 -5.96
C CYS A 91 -6.86 -3.21 -5.37
N TYR A 92 -6.48 -4.24 -6.12
CA TYR A 92 -6.25 -5.58 -5.58
C TYR A 92 -4.84 -5.72 -5.01
N ASN A 93 -4.66 -6.64 -4.07
CA ASN A 93 -3.32 -6.99 -3.62
C ASN A 93 -2.63 -7.85 -4.68
N VAL A 94 -1.35 -7.60 -4.93
CA VAL A 94 -0.56 -8.25 -5.99
C VAL A 94 0.79 -8.75 -5.44
N PRO A 95 1.58 -9.52 -6.20
CA PRO A 95 2.91 -9.96 -5.77
C PRO A 95 3.89 -8.78 -5.73
N ALA A 96 4.49 -8.53 -4.57
CA ALA A 96 5.54 -7.51 -4.43
C ALA A 96 6.88 -7.95 -5.08
N ILE A 97 7.04 -9.25 -5.35
CA ILE A 97 8.25 -9.82 -5.95
C ILE A 97 7.92 -11.05 -6.80
N GLY A 98 8.52 -11.12 -7.99
CA GLY A 98 8.42 -12.25 -8.90
C GLY A 98 9.43 -13.37 -8.60
N PRO A 99 9.27 -14.57 -9.22
CA PRO A 99 10.17 -15.70 -9.04
C PRO A 99 11.60 -15.46 -9.57
N ASP A 100 11.78 -14.50 -10.48
CA ASP A 100 13.08 -14.03 -10.99
C ASP A 100 13.71 -12.95 -10.09
N GLY A 101 13.01 -12.54 -9.03
CA GLY A 101 13.40 -11.49 -8.12
C GLY A 101 13.10 -10.08 -8.61
N HIS A 102 12.34 -9.88 -9.70
CA HIS A 102 11.82 -8.56 -10.04
C HIS A 102 10.93 -8.06 -8.90
N ILE A 103 11.26 -6.90 -8.34
CA ILE A 103 10.41 -6.23 -7.35
C ILE A 103 9.39 -5.42 -8.14
N ASP A 104 8.13 -5.51 -7.76
CA ASP A 104 7.08 -4.69 -8.34
C ASP A 104 7.42 -3.20 -8.17
N GLN A 105 7.46 -2.44 -9.27
CA GLN A 105 7.77 -1.01 -9.26
C GLN A 105 6.54 -0.14 -9.00
N GLY A 106 5.42 -0.71 -8.56
CA GLY A 106 4.21 -0.02 -8.14
C GLY A 106 3.46 0.58 -9.31
N ARG A 107 2.53 1.49 -8.99
CA ARG A 107 1.68 2.22 -9.94
C ARG A 107 1.81 3.72 -9.77
N SER A 108 1.50 4.46 -10.84
CA SER A 108 1.67 5.92 -10.81
C SER A 108 0.60 6.59 -9.96
N ARG A 109 1.00 7.66 -9.25
CA ARG A 109 0.09 8.55 -8.53
C ARG A 109 -0.69 9.50 -9.44
N HIS A 110 -0.38 9.49 -10.73
CA HIS A 110 -1.09 10.21 -11.79
C HIS A 110 -2.29 9.44 -12.35
N GLU A 111 -2.43 8.16 -12.00
CA GLU A 111 -3.59 7.35 -12.34
C GLU A 111 -4.71 7.56 -11.31
N THR A 112 -5.94 7.18 -11.67
CA THR A 112 -7.02 7.08 -10.67
C THR A 112 -6.72 6.00 -9.63
N ASN A 113 -7.48 5.97 -8.53
CA ASN A 113 -7.30 5.00 -7.44
C ASN A 113 -7.42 3.53 -7.86
N THR A 114 -8.14 3.21 -8.93
CA THR A 114 -8.32 1.83 -9.42
C THR A 114 -7.67 1.55 -10.76
N GLU A 115 -7.21 2.57 -11.46
CA GLU A 115 -6.68 2.41 -12.81
C GLU A 115 -5.40 1.57 -12.80
N GLY A 116 -5.37 0.54 -13.65
CA GLY A 116 -4.22 -0.36 -13.79
C GLY A 116 -4.00 -1.37 -12.67
N CYS A 117 -4.71 -1.28 -11.55
CA CYS A 117 -4.48 -2.17 -10.39
C CYS A 117 -5.74 -2.91 -9.93
N ARG A 118 -6.79 -2.90 -10.76
CA ARG A 118 -8.08 -3.51 -10.44
C ARG A 118 -8.68 -4.18 -11.67
N ASP A 119 -8.11 -5.30 -12.07
CA ASP A 119 -8.77 -6.21 -13.00
C ASP A 119 -8.83 -7.66 -12.47
N GLU A 120 -9.52 -8.53 -13.18
CA GLU A 120 -9.64 -9.94 -12.79
C GLU A 120 -8.28 -10.66 -12.85
N TYR A 121 -7.37 -10.23 -13.71
CA TYR A 121 -6.04 -10.82 -13.85
C TYR A 121 -5.20 -10.54 -12.59
N ASP A 122 -5.19 -9.31 -12.08
CA ASP A 122 -4.51 -8.94 -10.83
C ASP A 122 -4.95 -9.84 -9.68
N MET A 123 -6.27 -10.04 -9.57
CA MET A 123 -6.86 -10.86 -8.51
C MET A 123 -6.43 -12.32 -8.61
N ASP A 124 -6.48 -12.90 -9.82
CA ASP A 124 -6.06 -14.28 -10.09
C ASP A 124 -4.55 -14.51 -9.91
N HIS A 125 -3.74 -13.45 -9.93
CA HIS A 125 -2.28 -13.50 -9.85
C HIS A 125 -1.73 -12.85 -8.59
N SER A 126 -2.48 -12.91 -7.48
CA SER A 126 -2.13 -12.25 -6.22
C SER A 126 -1.26 -13.11 -5.27
N ASN A 127 -0.46 -12.45 -4.44
CA ASN A 127 0.25 -13.07 -3.31
C ASN A 127 -0.10 -12.37 -2.00
N VAL A 128 0.00 -13.12 -0.90
CA VAL A 128 0.03 -12.60 0.47
C VAL A 128 1.20 -13.24 1.20
N TYR A 129 1.84 -12.49 2.08
CA TYR A 129 3.01 -12.93 2.83
C TYR A 129 2.64 -13.09 4.30
N SER A 130 3.06 -14.17 4.95
CA SER A 130 2.77 -14.37 6.39
C SER A 130 4.00 -14.65 7.23
N ARG A 131 3.92 -14.23 8.48
CA ARG A 131 4.85 -14.66 9.50
C ARG A 131 4.15 -14.83 10.83
N GLN A 132 4.28 -16.03 11.39
CA GLN A 132 3.79 -16.33 12.73
C GLN A 132 4.90 -16.16 13.78
N ARG A 133 4.52 -15.78 15.00
CA ARG A 133 5.37 -15.80 16.21
C ARG A 133 4.59 -16.39 17.38
N CYS A 134 5.18 -17.38 18.04
CA CYS A 134 4.59 -18.09 19.16
C CYS A 134 5.48 -17.99 20.40
N ASN A 135 4.88 -17.83 21.57
CA ASN A 135 5.50 -18.10 22.88
C ASN A 135 4.44 -18.08 23.98
N ASN A 136 4.71 -18.77 25.10
CA ASN A 136 3.80 -18.82 26.26
C ASN A 136 2.35 -19.28 25.92
N GLY A 137 2.22 -20.20 24.96
CA GLY A 137 0.93 -20.71 24.47
C GLY A 137 0.16 -19.75 23.55
N TRP A 138 0.64 -18.53 23.36
CA TRP A 138 0.07 -17.57 22.41
C TRP A 138 0.79 -17.68 21.07
N CYS A 139 0.04 -17.60 19.97
CA CYS A 139 0.58 -17.50 18.61
C CYS A 139 -0.11 -16.35 17.88
N ALA A 140 0.69 -15.46 17.29
CA ALA A 140 0.24 -14.41 16.40
C ALA A 140 0.56 -14.79 14.95
N TYR A 141 -0.41 -14.64 14.06
CA TYR A 141 -0.29 -14.83 12.62
C TYR A 141 -0.45 -13.48 11.95
N LEU A 142 0.63 -12.90 11.43
CA LEU A 142 0.59 -11.66 10.67
C LEU A 142 0.56 -11.97 9.18
N TYR A 143 -0.36 -11.35 8.46
CA TYR A 143 -0.52 -11.41 7.01
C TYR A 143 -0.30 -10.03 6.43
N ASP A 144 0.54 -9.93 5.41
CA ASP A 144 1.00 -8.70 4.78
C ASP A 144 0.57 -8.70 3.31
N TYR A 145 -0.12 -7.64 2.91
CA TYR A 145 -0.70 -7.47 1.58
C TYR A 145 -0.06 -6.26 0.92
N PHE A 146 0.48 -6.46 -0.27
CA PHE A 146 1.07 -5.40 -1.07
C PHE A 146 0.08 -4.91 -2.10
N PHE A 147 -0.01 -3.59 -2.24
CA PHE A 147 -0.75 -2.93 -3.31
C PHE A 147 0.22 -1.99 -4.04
N GLU A 148 0.07 -1.85 -5.35
CA GLU A 148 1.01 -1.10 -6.17
C GLU A 148 0.97 0.42 -5.89
N LYS A 149 -0.14 0.91 -5.32
CA LYS A 149 -0.36 2.29 -4.91
C LYS A 149 -1.45 2.38 -3.86
N ASP A 150 -1.47 3.50 -3.15
CA ASP A 150 -2.56 3.92 -2.28
C ASP A 150 -2.87 5.39 -2.61
N ILE A 151 -3.96 5.60 -3.35
CA ILE A 151 -4.37 6.91 -3.87
C ILE A 151 -5.83 7.17 -3.52
N GLY A 152 -6.11 8.35 -2.99
CA GLY A 152 -7.47 8.82 -2.73
C GLY A 152 -8.21 9.21 -4.01
N ASP A 153 -9.39 9.85 -3.88
CA ASP A 153 -10.23 10.26 -5.02
C ASP A 153 -9.62 11.38 -5.90
N ARG A 154 -8.41 11.85 -5.57
CA ARG A 154 -7.71 12.89 -6.32
C ARG A 154 -6.27 12.45 -6.58
N ILE A 155 -5.82 12.66 -7.80
CA ILE A 155 -4.44 12.43 -8.23
C ILE A 155 -3.46 13.10 -7.27
N CYS A 156 -2.37 12.37 -6.99
CA CYS A 156 -1.31 12.77 -6.07
C CYS A 156 -1.69 12.96 -4.59
N ILE A 157 -2.88 12.51 -4.18
CA ILE A 157 -3.20 12.31 -2.75
C ILE A 157 -2.91 10.86 -2.40
N GLY A 158 -1.71 10.60 -1.86
CA GLY A 158 -1.29 9.26 -1.44
C GLY A 158 0.14 8.92 -1.85
N HIS A 159 0.46 7.63 -1.92
CA HIS A 159 1.79 7.12 -2.19
C HIS A 159 1.82 6.00 -3.23
N GLN A 160 2.94 5.94 -3.95
CA GLN A 160 3.35 4.75 -4.68
C GLN A 160 3.66 3.66 -3.64
N TYR A 161 3.18 2.45 -3.89
CA TYR A 161 3.17 1.33 -2.96
C TYR A 161 2.20 1.48 -1.79
N ASP A 162 1.66 0.36 -1.34
CA ASP A 162 1.01 0.21 -0.05
C ASP A 162 1.32 -1.17 0.54
N TRP A 163 1.36 -1.20 1.86
CA TRP A 163 1.51 -2.41 2.65
C TRP A 163 0.55 -2.34 3.81
N GLU A 164 -0.47 -3.19 3.78
CA GLU A 164 -1.44 -3.30 4.85
C GLU A 164 -1.43 -4.71 5.43
N HIS A 165 -1.76 -4.82 6.72
CA HIS A 165 -1.54 -6.02 7.50
C HIS A 165 -2.74 -6.42 8.36
N LEU A 166 -3.00 -7.71 8.37
CA LEU A 166 -4.03 -8.34 9.18
C LEU A 166 -3.39 -9.31 10.15
N GLN A 167 -3.91 -9.38 11.37
CA GLN A 167 -3.39 -10.30 12.39
C GLN A 167 -4.49 -11.18 12.96
N VAL A 168 -4.19 -12.46 13.16
CA VAL A 168 -5.00 -13.39 13.96
C VAL A 168 -4.18 -13.86 15.15
N TRP A 169 -4.77 -13.80 16.34
CA TRP A 169 -4.12 -14.22 17.58
C TRP A 169 -4.85 -15.39 18.20
N THR A 170 -4.10 -16.42 18.55
CA THR A 170 -4.59 -17.66 19.15
C THR A 170 -3.94 -17.92 20.49
N LYS A 171 -4.64 -18.64 21.36
CA LYS A 171 -4.16 -19.18 22.62
C LYS A 171 -4.37 -20.69 22.60
N ASP A 172 -3.29 -21.44 22.76
CA ASP A 172 -3.28 -22.90 22.76
C ASP A 172 -3.99 -23.51 21.53
N GLY A 173 -3.83 -22.85 20.37
CA GLY A 173 -4.44 -23.24 19.09
C GLY A 173 -5.85 -22.71 18.85
N GLU A 174 -6.47 -22.03 19.83
CA GLU A 174 -7.83 -21.49 19.74
C GLU A 174 -7.82 -19.97 19.48
N PRO A 175 -8.59 -19.46 18.51
CA PRO A 175 -8.57 -18.07 18.12
C PRO A 175 -9.24 -17.16 19.15
N GLN A 176 -8.56 -16.07 19.52
CA GLN A 176 -8.95 -15.16 20.60
C GLN A 176 -9.34 -13.78 20.10
N PHE A 177 -8.56 -13.20 19.20
CA PHE A 177 -8.81 -11.89 18.61
C PHE A 177 -8.16 -11.74 17.24
N GLY A 178 -8.61 -10.74 16.49
CA GLY A 178 -7.99 -10.32 15.25
C GLY A 178 -7.76 -8.81 15.24
N CYS A 179 -6.86 -8.36 14.35
CA CYS A 179 -6.57 -6.96 14.13
C CYS A 179 -6.52 -6.63 12.65
N ALA A 180 -6.98 -5.43 12.29
CA ALA A 180 -6.89 -4.83 10.98
C ALA A 180 -6.09 -3.53 11.06
N SER A 181 -5.08 -3.39 10.21
CA SER A 181 -4.27 -2.18 10.15
C SER A 181 -5.06 -1.01 9.56
N ALA A 182 -4.81 0.17 10.12
CA ALA A 182 -5.37 1.42 9.63
C ALA A 182 -4.44 2.59 9.91
N HIS A 183 -3.80 3.10 8.85
CA HIS A 183 -2.93 4.28 8.88
C HIS A 183 -1.86 4.20 9.99
N GLY A 184 -1.11 3.10 10.04
CA GLY A 184 -0.05 2.85 11.01
C GLY A 184 -0.53 2.48 12.42
N ARG A 185 -1.84 2.21 12.58
CA ARG A 185 -2.45 1.70 13.82
C ARG A 185 -3.20 0.40 13.53
N TYR A 186 -3.87 -0.13 14.56
CA TYR A 186 -4.75 -1.29 14.44
C TYR A 186 -6.11 -1.02 15.08
N ASP A 187 -7.19 -1.44 14.40
CA ASP A 187 -8.46 -1.82 15.05
C ASP A 187 -8.34 -3.28 15.48
N ALA A 188 -8.83 -3.62 16.68
CA ALA A 188 -8.76 -4.96 17.23
C ALA A 188 -10.10 -5.38 17.81
N ARG A 189 -10.51 -6.61 17.50
CA ARG A 189 -11.79 -7.17 17.96
C ARG A 189 -11.60 -8.58 18.49
N LEU A 190 -12.41 -8.96 19.47
CA LEU A 190 -12.46 -10.34 19.92
C LEU A 190 -12.89 -11.22 18.75
N TRP A 191 -12.34 -12.43 18.67
CA TRP A 191 -12.59 -13.35 17.57
C TRP A 191 -14.09 -13.62 17.39
N LYS A 192 -14.84 -13.72 18.50
CA LYS A 192 -16.29 -13.91 18.51
C LYS A 192 -17.07 -12.78 17.83
N ASP A 193 -16.52 -11.57 17.77
CA ASP A 193 -17.18 -10.35 17.27
C ASP A 193 -16.76 -10.01 15.82
N ILE A 194 -15.92 -10.83 15.20
CA ILE A 194 -15.44 -10.66 13.82
C ILE A 194 -16.27 -11.56 12.88
N PRO A 195 -16.88 -11.01 11.81
CA PRO A 195 -17.44 -11.81 10.72
C PRO A 195 -16.37 -12.69 10.07
N LYS A 196 -16.74 -13.92 9.75
CA LYS A 196 -15.78 -14.94 9.28
C LYS A 196 -16.47 -15.97 8.39
N GLU A 197 -15.71 -16.57 7.50
CA GLU A 197 -16.04 -17.81 6.80
C GLU A 197 -15.13 -18.91 7.38
N ASP A 198 -15.72 -19.91 8.04
CA ASP A 198 -14.99 -20.92 8.81
C ASP A 198 -13.98 -20.29 9.80
N THR A 199 -12.69 -20.42 9.52
CA THR A 199 -11.57 -19.88 10.31
C THR A 199 -10.96 -18.61 9.72
N HIS A 200 -11.52 -18.11 8.61
CA HIS A 200 -11.02 -16.96 7.88
C HIS A 200 -11.80 -15.71 8.29
N MET A 201 -11.15 -14.81 9.02
CA MET A 201 -11.78 -13.52 9.30
C MET A 201 -12.00 -12.75 7.99
N LYS A 202 -13.18 -12.11 7.88
CA LYS A 202 -13.55 -11.29 6.73
C LYS A 202 -13.07 -9.86 6.95
N ALA A 203 -12.23 -9.37 6.04
CA ALA A 203 -11.69 -8.02 6.06
C ALA A 203 -11.86 -7.36 4.69
N VAL A 204 -11.99 -6.04 4.68
CA VAL A 204 -12.17 -5.24 3.48
C VAL A 204 -11.06 -4.21 3.39
N TYR A 205 -10.36 -4.17 2.26
CA TYR A 205 -9.49 -3.06 1.91
C TYR A 205 -10.37 -1.92 1.41
N ASN A 206 -10.36 -0.80 2.15
CA ASN A 206 -11.36 0.26 2.10
C ASN A 206 -10.66 1.62 2.02
N LYS A 207 -11.16 2.55 1.21
CA LYS A 207 -10.71 3.95 1.22
C LYS A 207 -11.32 4.77 2.36
N ASP A 208 -10.52 5.56 3.07
CA ASP A 208 -10.98 6.44 4.16
C ASP A 208 -11.75 7.67 3.65
N GLY A 209 -13.04 7.46 3.40
CA GLY A 209 -13.96 8.50 2.95
C GLY A 209 -13.59 9.04 1.57
N ALA A 210 -13.92 10.31 1.34
CA ALA A 210 -13.82 10.92 0.02
C ALA A 210 -12.43 11.50 -0.32
N ILE A 211 -11.49 11.53 0.64
CA ILE A 211 -10.18 12.17 0.47
C ILE A 211 -9.03 11.42 1.14
N GLY A 212 -9.32 10.43 1.97
CA GLY A 212 -8.30 9.65 2.65
C GLY A 212 -7.68 8.59 1.75
N THR A 213 -6.67 7.95 2.31
CA THR A 213 -5.98 6.82 1.70
C THR A 213 -6.62 5.51 2.19
N HIS A 214 -6.11 4.36 1.80
CA HIS A 214 -6.71 3.08 2.11
C HIS A 214 -6.31 2.56 3.50
N TYR A 215 -7.11 1.61 3.98
CA TYR A 215 -6.84 0.84 5.18
C TYR A 215 -7.64 -0.46 5.19
N PHE A 216 -7.30 -1.39 6.07
CA PHE A 216 -8.16 -2.53 6.36
C PHE A 216 -9.21 -2.21 7.42
N ARG A 217 -10.45 -2.62 7.15
CA ARG A 217 -11.51 -2.74 8.16
C ARG A 217 -11.99 -4.18 8.25
N PHE A 218 -12.53 -4.56 9.41
CA PHE A 218 -13.35 -5.76 9.48
C PHE A 218 -14.61 -5.60 8.61
N SER A 219 -15.09 -6.71 8.05
CA SER A 219 -16.38 -6.74 7.37
C SER A 219 -17.51 -6.24 8.28
N LYS A 220 -18.50 -5.60 7.66
CA LYS A 220 -19.77 -5.15 8.24
C LYS A 220 -20.83 -6.26 8.23
N GLY A 221 -20.47 -7.51 7.91
CA GLY A 221 -21.41 -8.62 7.76
C GLY A 221 -22.27 -8.42 6.51
N ASP A 222 -23.59 -8.48 6.68
CA ASP A 222 -24.56 -8.32 5.58
C ASP A 222 -24.38 -7.04 4.74
N GLY A 223 -23.69 -6.03 5.28
CA GLY A 223 -23.37 -4.78 4.56
C GLY A 223 -22.27 -4.90 3.49
N ASP A 224 -21.49 -5.99 3.48
CA ASP A 224 -20.46 -6.27 2.47
C ASP A 224 -20.78 -7.59 1.72
N GLU A 225 -22.06 -7.94 1.59
CA GLU A 225 -22.50 -9.15 0.89
C GLU A 225 -23.39 -8.79 -0.33
N PRO A 226 -23.09 -9.30 -1.55
CA PRO A 226 -21.86 -10.02 -1.89
C PRO A 226 -20.64 -9.08 -1.90
N PRO A 227 -19.42 -9.62 -1.79
CA PRO A 227 -18.19 -8.87 -1.99
C PRO A 227 -18.16 -8.06 -3.29
N GLU A 228 -17.54 -6.88 -3.25
CA GLU A 228 -17.42 -5.90 -4.36
C GLU A 228 -16.32 -6.24 -5.38
N ASN A 229 -15.49 -7.24 -5.11
CA ASN A 229 -14.48 -7.71 -6.05
C ASN A 229 -15.06 -8.41 -7.31
N HIS A 230 -14.26 -8.53 -8.37
CA HIS A 230 -14.66 -9.06 -9.69
C HIS A 230 -15.31 -10.46 -9.65
N LYS A 231 -15.03 -11.27 -8.62
CA LYS A 231 -15.56 -12.63 -8.50
C LYS A 231 -16.73 -12.72 -7.52
N HIS A 232 -17.07 -11.65 -6.82
CA HIS A 232 -18.14 -11.61 -5.82
C HIS A 232 -18.02 -12.70 -4.74
N VAL A 233 -16.78 -12.98 -4.32
CA VAL A 233 -16.45 -13.98 -3.29
C VAL A 233 -15.46 -13.41 -2.29
N TRP A 234 -15.45 -13.96 -1.08
CA TRP A 234 -14.41 -13.66 -0.10
C TRP A 234 -13.09 -14.29 -0.55
N TRP A 235 -12.18 -13.47 -1.06
CA TRP A 235 -11.00 -13.90 -1.80
C TRP A 235 -9.83 -14.27 -0.88
N LYS A 236 -9.04 -15.27 -1.27
CA LYS A 236 -7.78 -15.64 -0.61
C LYS A 236 -6.70 -15.80 -1.66
N SER A 237 -5.72 -14.90 -1.65
CA SER A 237 -4.54 -14.96 -2.52
C SER A 237 -3.62 -16.12 -2.16
N ALA A 238 -2.73 -16.49 -3.09
CA ALA A 238 -1.71 -17.50 -2.82
C ALA A 238 -0.79 -17.07 -1.66
N LEU A 239 -0.71 -17.88 -0.62
CA LEU A 239 0.00 -17.55 0.62
C LEU A 239 1.46 -18.04 0.63
N ILE A 240 2.38 -17.14 0.98
CA ILE A 240 3.80 -17.43 1.16
C ILE A 240 4.16 -17.21 2.64
N SER A 241 4.36 -18.29 3.38
CA SER A 241 4.89 -18.19 4.74
C SER A 241 6.33 -17.66 4.71
N TRP A 242 6.80 -17.10 5.82
CA TRP A 242 8.15 -16.55 5.97
C TRP A 242 9.26 -17.54 5.57
N ASN A 243 9.12 -18.82 5.93
CA ASN A 243 10.04 -19.90 5.52
C ASN A 243 9.61 -20.61 4.22
N GLY A 244 8.54 -20.13 3.60
CA GLY A 244 8.00 -20.61 2.34
C GLY A 244 8.58 -19.95 1.09
N PHE A 245 9.26 -18.81 1.24
CA PHE A 245 9.96 -18.18 0.12
C PHE A 245 10.85 -19.18 -0.63
N PRO A 246 10.86 -19.18 -1.97
CA PRO A 246 11.67 -20.08 -2.79
C PRO A 246 13.17 -20.09 -2.43
N SER A 247 13.72 -18.94 -2.02
CA SER A 247 15.09 -18.83 -1.53
C SER A 247 15.21 -17.73 -0.47
N LEU A 248 16.26 -17.83 0.35
CA LEU A 248 16.62 -16.77 1.29
C LEU A 248 16.96 -15.47 0.57
N ASP A 249 17.64 -15.54 -0.57
CA ASP A 249 18.00 -14.37 -1.37
C ASP A 249 16.75 -13.62 -1.86
N LEU A 250 15.71 -14.33 -2.29
CA LEU A 250 14.46 -13.73 -2.74
C LEU A 250 13.73 -13.02 -1.59
N ARG A 251 13.64 -13.69 -0.43
CA ARG A 251 13.06 -13.11 0.78
C ARG A 251 13.82 -11.87 1.22
N ASN A 252 15.15 -11.97 1.30
CA ASN A 252 16.02 -10.88 1.74
C ASN A 252 15.95 -9.70 0.78
N LYS A 253 15.84 -9.96 -0.53
CA LYS A 253 15.67 -8.91 -1.55
C LYS A 253 14.37 -8.13 -1.34
N LEU A 254 13.25 -8.83 -1.12
CA LEU A 254 11.96 -8.19 -0.86
C LEU A 254 12.00 -7.31 0.39
N VAL A 255 12.40 -7.88 1.53
CA VAL A 255 12.33 -7.16 2.81
C VAL A 255 13.37 -6.06 2.97
N ALA A 256 14.37 -6.02 2.09
CA ALA A 256 15.37 -4.95 2.05
C ALA A 256 15.01 -3.82 1.06
N TYR A 257 13.97 -3.98 0.23
CA TYR A 257 13.58 -2.96 -0.73
C TYR A 257 12.89 -1.78 -0.03
N ASP A 258 13.18 -0.57 -0.51
CA ASP A 258 12.61 0.68 0.00
C ASP A 258 11.30 1.00 -0.73
N PHE A 259 10.18 0.65 -0.09
CA PHE A 259 8.81 0.95 -0.55
C PHE A 259 8.35 2.37 -0.16
N GLY A 260 9.28 3.28 0.18
CA GLY A 260 8.99 4.67 0.48
C GLY A 260 8.13 4.83 1.74
N ALA A 261 6.87 5.21 1.56
CA ALA A 261 5.95 5.43 2.69
C ALA A 261 5.38 4.11 3.25
N ALA A 262 5.32 3.06 2.43
CA ALA A 262 4.76 1.77 2.78
C ALA A 262 5.82 0.88 3.46
N ASN A 263 5.40 0.04 4.41
CA ASN A 263 6.33 -0.74 5.23
C ASN A 263 5.89 -2.20 5.38
N ILE A 264 6.79 -3.14 5.11
CA ILE A 264 6.57 -4.58 5.33
C ILE A 264 6.59 -4.91 6.83
N ALA A 265 5.49 -5.44 7.36
CA ALA A 265 5.35 -5.81 8.77
C ALA A 265 5.91 -7.20 9.11
N VAL A 266 6.05 -8.12 8.14
CA VAL A 266 6.63 -9.45 8.40
C VAL A 266 8.16 -9.44 8.57
N SER A 267 8.83 -8.30 8.30
CA SER A 267 10.29 -8.16 8.41
C SER A 267 10.80 -8.35 9.85
N ASP A 268 12.07 -8.67 10.02
CA ASP A 268 12.67 -8.87 11.35
C ASP A 268 12.56 -7.61 12.23
N ASP A 269 12.79 -6.44 11.64
CA ASP A 269 12.79 -5.16 12.35
C ASP A 269 11.37 -4.67 12.69
N ALA A 270 10.40 -4.92 11.80
CA ALA A 270 9.04 -4.41 11.96
C ALA A 270 8.11 -5.34 12.76
N LEU A 271 8.36 -6.66 12.74
CA LEU A 271 7.42 -7.64 13.30
C LEU A 271 7.12 -7.39 14.80
N PRO A 272 8.11 -7.22 15.71
CA PRO A 272 7.81 -7.01 17.12
C PRO A 272 6.87 -5.82 17.38
N GLY A 273 7.12 -4.69 16.70
CA GLY A 273 6.32 -3.47 16.85
C GLY A 273 4.90 -3.63 16.31
N ASN A 274 4.73 -4.34 15.20
CA ASN A 274 3.41 -4.62 14.63
C ASN A 274 2.58 -5.56 15.51
N LEU A 275 3.20 -6.60 16.06
CA LEU A 275 2.53 -7.51 16.99
C LEU A 275 2.09 -6.78 18.27
N GLU A 276 2.95 -5.93 18.83
CA GLU A 276 2.60 -5.10 19.99
C GLU A 276 1.51 -4.06 19.66
N GLY A 277 1.59 -3.43 18.49
CA GLY A 277 0.60 -2.46 18.01
C GLY A 277 -0.81 -3.01 17.99
N CYS A 278 -0.99 -4.25 17.50
CA CYS A 278 -2.26 -4.97 17.53
C CYS A 278 -2.65 -5.39 18.95
N ALA A 279 -1.80 -6.17 19.64
CA ALA A 279 -2.15 -6.74 20.93
C ALA A 279 -2.46 -5.66 21.99
N SER A 280 -1.75 -4.53 21.98
CA SER A 280 -1.98 -3.42 22.91
C SER A 280 -3.40 -2.85 22.90
N LYS A 281 -4.15 -3.04 21.80
CA LYS A 281 -5.54 -2.57 21.67
C LYS A 281 -6.53 -3.39 22.47
N ILE A 282 -6.20 -4.64 22.79
CA ILE A 282 -7.20 -5.60 23.29
C ILE A 282 -6.69 -6.55 24.38
N LYS A 283 -5.37 -6.64 24.60
CA LYS A 283 -4.76 -7.58 25.57
C LYS A 283 -5.34 -7.49 26.98
N ASP A 284 -5.79 -6.31 27.42
CA ASP A 284 -6.37 -6.11 28.75
C ASP A 284 -7.68 -6.90 28.98
N LYS A 285 -8.27 -7.47 27.92
CA LYS A 285 -9.41 -8.39 28.01
C LYS A 285 -9.01 -9.83 28.41
N PHE A 286 -7.72 -10.14 28.43
CA PHE A 286 -7.17 -11.47 28.66
C PHE A 286 -6.25 -11.44 29.87
N GLN A 287 -6.72 -11.97 31.01
CA GLN A 287 -5.97 -11.92 32.28
C GLN A 287 -4.64 -12.67 32.22
N ASP A 288 -4.52 -13.66 31.32
CA ASP A 288 -3.36 -14.52 31.11
C ASP A 288 -2.54 -14.12 29.86
N PHE A 289 -2.77 -12.93 29.30
CA PHE A 289 -1.98 -12.47 28.17
C PHE A 289 -0.53 -12.25 28.58
N LYS A 290 0.33 -13.14 28.09
CA LYS A 290 1.77 -13.06 28.27
C LYS A 290 2.41 -13.40 26.93
N PHE A 291 3.03 -12.41 26.32
CA PHE A 291 3.70 -12.57 25.05
C PHE A 291 4.97 -11.73 25.03
N ASN A 292 6.09 -12.34 24.65
CA ASN A 292 7.33 -11.61 24.39
C ASN A 292 7.45 -11.38 22.89
N TYR A 293 7.28 -10.13 22.46
CA TYR A 293 7.32 -9.76 21.05
C TYR A 293 8.67 -9.99 20.37
N ASN A 294 9.75 -10.26 21.11
CA ASN A 294 11.09 -10.52 20.57
C ASN A 294 11.53 -11.99 20.71
N LEU A 295 10.65 -12.86 21.21
CA LEU A 295 10.95 -14.28 21.41
C LEU A 295 10.08 -15.13 20.49
N ASP A 296 10.69 -16.14 19.92
CA ASP A 296 10.01 -17.15 19.12
C ASP A 296 10.25 -18.55 19.70
N GLU A 297 9.17 -19.31 19.90
CA GLU A 297 9.16 -20.67 20.44
C GLU A 297 8.47 -21.61 19.44
N GLY A 298 9.21 -22.04 18.41
CA GLY A 298 8.75 -23.08 17.48
C GLY A 298 8.01 -22.59 16.23
N SER A 299 8.10 -21.29 15.92
CA SER A 299 7.60 -20.65 14.70
C SER A 299 8.77 -20.10 13.84
N PRO A 300 8.54 -19.56 12.63
CA PRO A 300 7.32 -19.59 11.82
C PRO A 300 7.02 -20.94 11.17
N GLY A 301 7.69 -22.02 11.57
CA GLY A 301 7.47 -23.37 11.04
C GLY A 301 8.11 -23.55 9.65
N ASN A 302 7.92 -24.73 9.05
CA ASN A 302 8.38 -25.02 7.69
C ASN A 302 7.17 -25.49 6.85
N PRO A 303 6.85 -24.80 5.75
CA PRO A 303 5.82 -25.22 4.80
C PRO A 303 6.12 -26.55 4.10
#